data_AF-A0A093BEQ5-F1
#
_entry.id   AF-A0A093BEQ5-F1
#
_cell.length_a   1.000
_cell.length_b   1.000
_cell.length_c   1.000
_cell.angle_alpha   90.00
_cell.angle_beta   90.00
_cell.angle_gamma   90.00
#
_symmetry.space_group_name_H-M   'P 1'
#
loop_
_entity.id
_entity.type
_entity.pdbx_description
1 polymer ?
#
loop_
_entity_poly.entity_id
_entity_poly.type
_entity_poly.pdbx_seq_one_letter_code
_entity_poly.pdbx_strand_id
1 'polypeptide(L)' 'DHIFDKVNPEMEKLGYECKCLGGGKIDHNSKDKKIRVFGLSTGYGKADHSVTVEILKKTYTDYEITWSDDKK' A
#
# COMPACT_ATOMS: atom_id res chain seq x y z
N ASP A 1 -8.39 -0.77 -13.57
CA ASP A 1 -6.98 -0.37 -13.75
C ASP A 1 -6.21 -0.51 -12.46
N HIS A 2 -5.02 -1.10 -12.51
CA HIS A 2 -4.14 -1.17 -11.36
C HIS A 2 -3.31 0.11 -11.23
N ILE A 3 -2.97 0.49 -9.98
CA ILE A 3 -2.17 1.70 -9.72
C ILE A 3 -0.79 1.59 -10.37
N PHE A 4 -0.19 0.39 -10.36
CA PHE A 4 1.13 0.14 -10.94
C PHE A 4 1.19 0.50 -12.43
N ASP A 5 0.19 0.12 -13.23
CA ASP A 5 0.15 0.42 -14.67
C ASP A 5 0.12 1.93 -14.98
N LYS A 6 -0.37 2.74 -14.03
CA LYS A 6 -0.42 4.20 -14.16
C LYS A 6 0.89 4.87 -13.75
N VAL A 7 1.58 4.33 -12.74
CA VAL A 7 2.78 4.95 -12.15
C VAL A 7 4.06 4.45 -12.84
N ASN A 8 4.11 3.21 -13.30
CA ASN A 8 5.29 2.62 -13.92
C ASN A 8 5.82 3.43 -15.13
N PRO A 9 4.98 3.94 -16.05
CA PRO A 9 5.48 4.74 -17.18
C PRO A 9 6.18 6.04 -16.76
N GLU A 10 5.81 6.63 -15.62
CA GLU A 10 6.51 7.82 -15.09
C GLU A 10 7.86 7.44 -14.49
N MET A 11 7.95 6.28 -13.82
CA MET A 11 9.20 5.75 -13.29
C MET A 11 10.19 5.36 -14.40
N GLU A 12 9.70 4.75 -15.48
CA GLU A 12 10.52 4.41 -16.65
C GLU A 12 11.09 5.65 -17.35
N LYS A 13 10.31 6.73 -17.46
CA LYS A 13 10.80 8.02 -17.99
C LYS A 13 11.93 8.61 -17.16
N LEU A 14 11.97 8.31 -15.86
CA LEU A 14 13.04 8.69 -14.95
C LEU A 14 14.23 7.71 -14.99
N GLY A 15 14.16 6.65 -15.80
CA GLY A 15 15.20 5.63 -15.94
C GLY A 15 15.16 4.52 -14.89
N TYR A 16 14.06 4.39 -14.14
CA TYR A 16 13.89 3.33 -13.15
C TYR A 16 13.12 2.14 -13.71
N GLU A 17 13.56 0.93 -13.37
CA GLU A 17 12.79 -0.29 -13.55
C GLU A 17 12.07 -0.62 -12.24
N CYS A 18 10.75 -0.76 -12.30
CA CYS A 18 9.93 -1.06 -11.12
C CYS A 18 9.26 -2.43 -11.27
N LYS A 19 9.09 -3.12 -10.13
CA LYS A 19 8.36 -4.38 -10.06
C LYS A 19 7.29 -4.29 -8.99
N CYS A 20 6.04 -4.62 -9.34
CA CYS A 20 4.98 -4.76 -8.35
C CYS A 20 5.19 -6.06 -7.54
N LEU A 21 5.45 -5.93 -6.25
CA LEU A 21 5.66 -7.07 -5.33
C LEU A 21 4.34 -7.65 -4.78
N GLY A 22 3.22 -7.01 -5.06
CA GLY A 22 1.90 -7.38 -4.56
C GLY A 22 1.03 -6.14 -4.33
N GLY A 23 -0.16 -6.34 -3.80
CA GLY A 23 -0.98 -5.23 -3.33
C GLY A 23 -1.98 -5.64 -2.26
N GLY A 24 -2.88 -4.72 -1.95
CA GLY A 24 -3.89 -4.86 -0.90
C GLY A 24 -4.83 -3.65 -0.91
N LYS A 25 -5.45 -3.40 0.24
CA LYS A 25 -6.36 -2.29 0.51
C LYS A 25 -5.85 -1.50 1.70
N ILE A 26 -6.16 -0.22 1.70
CA ILE A 26 -5.94 0.68 2.82
C ILE A 26 -7.30 1.25 3.20
N ASP A 27 -7.71 1.05 4.44
CA ASP A 27 -8.85 1.74 5.05
C ASP A 27 -8.31 2.88 5.92
N HIS A 28 -8.80 4.09 5.67
CA HIS A 28 -8.32 5.32 6.32
C HIS A 28 -9.49 6.03 6.99
N ASN A 29 -9.50 5.97 8.32
CA ASN A 29 -10.39 6.75 9.15
C ASN A 29 -9.62 7.94 9.73
N SER A 30 -9.75 9.09 9.08
CA SER A 30 -9.08 10.33 9.51
C SER A 30 -9.64 10.93 10.79
N LYS A 31 -10.90 10.64 11.14
CA LYS A 31 -11.53 11.14 12.37
C LYS A 31 -10.90 10.53 13.60
N ASP A 32 -10.69 9.21 13.56
CA ASP A 32 -10.11 8.44 14.67
C ASP A 32 -8.59 8.29 14.55
N LYS A 33 -7.99 8.91 13.53
CA LYS A 33 -6.57 8.77 13.17
C LYS A 33 -6.12 7.31 13.07
N LYS A 34 -6.89 6.49 12.35
CA LYS A 34 -6.59 5.08 12.13
C LYS A 34 -6.39 4.75 10.66
N ILE A 35 -5.36 3.97 10.37
CA ILE A 35 -5.12 3.39 9.06
C ILE A 35 -4.95 1.87 9.20
N ARG A 36 -5.66 1.09 8.40
CA ARG A 36 -5.55 -0.37 8.36
C ARG A 36 -5.17 -0.84 6.95
N VAL A 37 -4.14 -1.65 6.84
CA VAL A 37 -3.66 -2.25 5.59
C VAL A 37 -4.01 -3.74 5.56
N PHE A 38 -4.73 -4.21 4.55
CA PHE A 38 -5.28 -5.58 4.54
C PHE A 38 -5.59 -6.10 3.12
N GLY A 39 -6.03 -7.35 3.01
CA GLY A 39 -6.48 -7.93 1.74
C GLY A 39 -5.37 -8.30 0.76
N LEU A 40 -5.68 -8.25 -0.54
CA LEU A 40 -4.74 -8.59 -1.62
C LEU A 40 -5.14 -7.92 -2.95
N SER A 41 -4.18 -7.76 -3.85
CA SER A 41 -4.44 -7.35 -5.24
C SER A 41 -4.92 -8.54 -6.07
N THR A 42 -5.97 -8.35 -6.85
CA THR A 42 -6.47 -9.39 -7.78
C THR A 42 -5.48 -9.67 -8.92
N GLY A 43 -4.66 -8.69 -9.31
CA GLY A 43 -3.68 -8.83 -10.40
C GLY A 43 -2.28 -9.20 -9.93
N TYR A 44 -1.88 -8.78 -8.72
CA TYR A 44 -0.50 -8.92 -8.22
C TYR A 44 -0.37 -9.77 -6.95
N GLY A 45 -1.47 -10.27 -6.41
CA GLY A 45 -1.47 -11.02 -5.15
C GLY A 45 -1.28 -10.13 -3.91
N LYS A 46 -0.94 -10.78 -2.79
CA LYS A 46 -0.79 -10.13 -1.48
C LYS A 46 0.60 -9.51 -1.35
N ALA A 47 0.68 -8.27 -0.91
CA ALA A 47 1.95 -7.62 -0.56
C ALA A 47 2.39 -7.96 0.87
N ASP A 48 3.65 -7.67 1.18
CA ASP A 48 4.08 -7.55 2.57
C ASP A 48 3.55 -6.23 3.16
N HIS A 49 2.44 -6.31 3.89
CA HIS A 49 1.80 -5.14 4.49
C HIS A 49 2.61 -4.53 5.64
N SER A 50 3.55 -5.28 6.23
CA SER A 50 4.39 -4.74 7.30
C SER A 50 5.25 -3.58 6.79
N VAL A 51 5.84 -3.73 5.59
CA VAL A 51 6.62 -2.70 4.90
C VAL A 51 5.77 -1.46 4.63
N THR A 52 4.52 -1.64 4.17
CA THR A 52 3.59 -0.53 3.95
C THR A 52 3.30 0.23 5.24
N VAL A 53 3.07 -0.49 6.36
CA VAL A 53 2.82 0.14 7.67
C VAL A 53 4.04 0.93 8.15
N GLU A 54 5.26 0.43 7.95
CA GLU A 54 6.48 1.16 8.31
C GLU A 54 6.64 2.46 7.53
N ILE A 55 6.32 2.46 6.23
CA ILE A 55 6.33 3.67 5.40
C ILE A 55 5.27 4.66 5.88
N LEU A 56 4.05 4.18 6.12
CA LEU A 56 2.95 5.04 6.57
C LEU A 56 3.23 5.68 7.94
N LYS A 57 3.84 4.94 8.86
CA LYS A 57 4.21 5.46 10.20
C LYS A 57 5.21 6.61 10.15
N LYS A 58 6.04 6.71 9.11
CA LYS A 58 6.97 7.84 8.92
C LYS A 58 6.23 9.12 8.53
N THR A 59 5.10 8.99 7.82
CA THR A 59 4.31 10.14 7.34
C THR A 59 3.19 10.53 8.30
N TYR A 60 2.47 9.54 8.84
CA TYR A 60 1.34 9.71 9.76
C TYR A 60 1.76 9.34 11.18
N THR A 61 2.64 10.15 11.74
CA THR A 61 3.28 9.87 13.04
C THR A 61 2.31 9.85 14.22
N ASP A 62 1.15 10.50 14.08
CA ASP A 62 0.08 10.59 15.07
C ASP A 62 -1.08 9.62 14.84
N TYR A 63 -0.93 8.69 13.88
CA TYR A 63 -1.95 7.69 13.56
C TYR A 63 -1.66 6.33 14.19
N GLU A 64 -2.72 5.62 14.56
CA GLU A 64 -2.67 4.19 14.82
C GLU A 64 -2.70 3.45 13.47
N ILE A 65 -1.59 2.80 13.12
CA ILE A 65 -1.44 2.13 11.83
C ILE A 65 -1.20 0.64 12.03
N THR A 66 -2.09 -0.18 11.48
CA THR A 66 -2.09 -1.64 11.64
C THR A 66 -2.14 -2.33 10.28
N TRP A 67 -1.72 -3.59 10.24
CA TRP A 67 -1.96 -4.48 9.12
C TRP A 67 -2.51 -5.82 9.57
N SER A 68 -3.20 -6.49 8.66
CA SER A 68 -3.74 -7.82 8.90
C SER A 68 -3.85 -8.65 7.61
N ASP A 69 -3.91 -9.96 7.79
CA ASP A 69 -4.01 -10.95 6.70
C ASP A 69 -5.44 -11.30 6.30
N ASP A 70 -6.41 -10.70 6.97
CA ASP A 70 -7.80 -10.88 6.64
C ASP A 70 -8.16 -10.20 5.30
N LYS A 71 -9.32 -10.62 4.78
CA LYS A 71 -9.89 -10.14 3.52
C LYS A 71 -11.11 -9.23 3.74
N LYS A 72 -11.48 -8.95 5.00
CA LYS A 72 -12.73 -8.27 5.38
C LYS A 72 -12.53 -7.19 6.43
#